data_AF-A0A317GUP7-F1
#
_entry.id   AF-A0A317GUP7-F1
#
_cell.length_a   1.000
_cell.length_b   1.000
_cell.length_c   1.000
_cell.angle_alpha   90.00
_cell.angle_beta   90.00
_cell.angle_gamma   90.00
#
_symmetry.space_group_name_H-M   'P 1'
#
loop_
_entity.id
_entity.type
_entity.pdbx_description
1 polymer ?
#
loop_
_entity_poly.entity_id
_entity_poly.type
_entity_poly.pdbx_seq_one_letter_code
_entity_poly.pdbx_strand_id
1 'polypeptide(L)'
;MNFLNRLFPVLFIQLLVFNTDAQVAQTPPMGWNSYNSFGSAVHEDEVKANADYVAKNLKQYGWQYIVVDFLWSYDNPPGSLIG
;
A
#
# COMPACT_ATOMS: atom_id res chain seq x y z
N MET A 1 18.63 40.19 39.94
CA MET A 1 18.64 40.35 38.47
C MET A 1 18.68 38.97 37.84
N ASN A 2 17.54 38.56 37.29
CA ASN A 2 17.20 37.19 36.91
C ASN A 2 17.90 36.79 35.60
N PHE A 3 18.96 36.00 35.69
CA PHE A 3 19.53 35.28 34.54
C PHE A 3 19.00 33.84 34.41
N LEU A 4 18.19 33.37 35.37
CA LEU A 4 17.68 31.98 35.40
C LEU A 4 16.27 31.78 34.80
N ASN A 5 15.59 32.86 34.37
CA ASN A 5 14.20 32.77 33.86
C ASN A 5 14.07 32.85 32.33
N ARG A 6 15.16 32.69 31.56
CA ARG A 6 15.13 32.84 30.09
C ARG A 6 15.34 31.55 29.28
N LEU A 7 15.46 30.40 29.92
CA LEU A 7 15.60 29.09 29.22
C LEU A 7 14.32 28.24 29.24
N PHE A 8 13.27 28.67 29.93
CA PHE A 8 12.06 27.86 30.10
C PHE A 8 11.03 27.83 28.94
N PRO A 9 11.00 28.74 27.94
CA PRO A 9 9.97 28.64 26.91
C PRO A 9 10.38 27.83 25.68
N VAL A 10 11.67 27.50 25.50
CA VAL A 10 12.13 26.83 24.26
C VAL A 10 11.98 25.31 24.33
N LEU A 11 12.00 24.71 25.53
CA LEU A 11 11.93 23.25 25.69
C LEU A 11 10.50 22.68 25.65
N PHE A 12 9.46 23.52 25.76
CA PHE A 12 8.06 23.06 25.85
C PHE A 12 7.34 22.92 24.50
N ILE A 13 7.86 23.51 23.42
CA ILE A 13 7.19 23.51 22.11
C ILE A 13 7.58 22.29 21.23
N GLN A 14 8.68 21.58 21.54
CA GLN A 14 9.09 20.41 20.76
C GLN A 14 8.37 19.09 21.13
N LEU A 15 7.57 19.05 22.21
CA LEU A 15 6.95 17.81 22.68
C LEU A 15 5.57 17.48 22.08
N LEU A 16 5.01 18.37 21.25
CA LEU A 16 3.61 18.26 20.78
C LEU A 16 3.45 17.91 19.30
N VAL A 17 4.53 17.62 18.58
CA VAL A 17 4.45 17.21 17.16
C VAL A 17 5.14 15.86 16.97
N PHE A 18 4.59 14.82 17.59
CA PHE A 18 4.73 13.48 17.01
C PHE A 18 3.62 13.35 15.98
N ASN A 19 3.92 13.61 14.70
CA ASN A 19 3.13 13.03 13.63
C ASN A 19 3.33 11.52 13.76
N THR A 20 2.37 10.84 14.37
CA THR A 20 2.27 9.39 14.20
C THR A 20 1.87 9.21 12.74
N ASP A 21 2.85 9.00 11.86
CA ASP A 21 2.58 8.41 10.56
C ASP A 21 1.63 7.24 10.83
N ALA A 22 0.48 7.22 10.15
CA ALA A 22 -0.47 6.13 10.32
C ALA A 22 0.31 4.85 10.03
N GLN A 23 0.52 4.03 11.06
CA GLN A 23 1.36 2.84 10.95
C GLN A 23 0.71 1.91 9.92
N VAL A 24 1.25 1.92 8.71
CA VAL A 24 0.77 1.11 7.60
C VAL A 24 1.18 -0.33 7.86
N ALA A 25 0.26 -1.27 7.64
CA ALA A 25 0.46 -2.72 7.83
C ALA A 25 0.78 -3.16 9.28
N GLN A 26 -0.12 -2.87 10.23
CA GLN A 26 -0.09 -3.42 11.59
C GLN A 26 -0.13 -4.96 11.65
N THR A 27 -0.67 -5.58 10.59
CA THR A 27 -0.66 -7.02 10.34
C THR A 27 -0.12 -7.28 8.94
N PRO A 28 0.36 -8.51 8.62
CA PRO A 28 0.74 -8.86 7.26
C PRO A 28 -0.37 -8.50 6.26
N PRO A 29 -0.07 -7.75 5.18
CA PRO A 29 -1.05 -7.43 4.14
C PRO A 29 -1.59 -8.70 3.48
N MET A 30 -2.89 -8.74 3.23
CA MET A 30 -3.56 -9.87 2.57
C MET A 30 -4.25 -9.40 1.30
N GLY A 31 -3.98 -10.07 0.18
CA GLY A 31 -4.49 -9.66 -1.13
C GLY A 31 -4.11 -10.60 -2.26
N TRP A 32 -4.58 -10.25 -3.45
CA TRP A 32 -4.31 -10.95 -4.70
C TRP A 32 -3.26 -10.19 -5.52
N ASN A 33 -2.46 -10.92 -6.30
CA ASN A 33 -1.45 -10.40 -7.21
C ASN A 33 -1.60 -11.08 -8.58
N SER A 34 -1.52 -10.30 -9.66
CA SER A 34 -1.78 -10.80 -11.03
C SER A 34 -0.72 -11.76 -11.58
N TYR A 35 0.53 -11.72 -11.10
CA TYR A 35 1.67 -12.37 -11.75
C TYR A 35 1.51 -13.88 -11.92
N ASN A 36 1.05 -14.57 -10.88
CA ASN A 36 0.96 -16.03 -10.90
C ASN A 36 -0.12 -16.54 -11.87
N SER A 37 -1.10 -15.72 -12.22
CA SER A 37 -2.19 -16.08 -13.13
C SER A 37 -1.92 -15.60 -14.55
N PHE A 38 -1.37 -14.38 -14.71
CA PHE A 38 -1.34 -13.67 -15.99
C PHE A 38 0.07 -13.24 -16.41
N GLY A 39 1.09 -13.50 -15.60
CA GLY A 39 2.45 -13.00 -15.84
C GLY A 39 2.43 -11.48 -16.03
N SER A 40 2.95 -11.02 -17.16
CA SER A 40 2.99 -9.61 -17.57
C SER A 40 1.85 -9.19 -18.49
N ALA A 41 0.86 -10.04 -18.72
CA ALA A 41 -0.19 -9.86 -19.73
C ALA A 41 -1.59 -9.64 -19.13
N VAL A 42 -1.67 -9.14 -17.88
CA VAL A 42 -2.97 -8.89 -17.23
C VAL A 42 -3.70 -7.69 -17.86
N HIS A 43 -5.00 -7.83 -18.06
CA HIS A 43 -5.90 -6.80 -18.59
C HIS A 43 -6.85 -6.24 -17.53
N GLU A 44 -7.45 -5.08 -17.82
CA GLU A 44 -8.32 -4.35 -16.88
C GLU A 44 -9.54 -5.17 -16.42
N ASP A 45 -10.16 -5.91 -17.33
CA ASP A 45 -11.32 -6.76 -17.04
C ASP A 45 -10.96 -7.93 -16.11
N GLU A 46 -9.79 -8.53 -16.29
CA GLU A 46 -9.26 -9.59 -15.42
C GLU A 46 -8.98 -9.07 -14.00
N VAL A 47 -8.37 -7.89 -13.87
CA VAL A 47 -8.15 -7.23 -12.57
C VAL A 47 -9.49 -6.94 -11.89
N LYS A 48 -10.46 -6.40 -12.62
CA LYS A 48 -11.80 -6.11 -12.10
C LYS A 48 -12.53 -7.37 -11.65
N ALA A 49 -12.50 -8.44 -12.45
CA ALA A 49 -13.12 -9.71 -12.11
C ALA A 49 -12.52 -10.33 -10.82
N ASN A 50 -11.19 -10.26 -10.66
CA ASN A 50 -10.52 -10.71 -9.43
C ASN A 50 -10.86 -9.83 -8.24
N ALA A 51 -10.96 -8.51 -8.44
CA ALA A 51 -11.39 -7.57 -7.40
C ALA A 51 -12.83 -7.85 -6.93
N ASP A 52 -13.76 -8.09 -7.86
CA ASP A 52 -15.15 -8.46 -7.55
C ASP A 52 -15.22 -9.78 -6.77
N TYR A 53 -14.40 -10.77 -7.16
CA TYR A 53 -14.32 -12.04 -6.44
C TYR A 53 -13.78 -11.86 -5.01
N VAL A 54 -12.69 -11.11 -4.84
CA VAL A 54 -12.13 -10.80 -3.52
C VAL A 54 -13.16 -10.06 -2.66
N ALA A 55 -13.83 -9.04 -3.22
CA ALA A 55 -14.85 -8.27 -2.51
C ALA A 55 -16.02 -9.13 -2.04
N LYS A 56 -16.50 -10.04 -2.90
CA LYS A 56 -17.65 -10.92 -2.60
C LYS A 56 -17.31 -12.04 -1.63
N ASN A 57 -16.12 -12.63 -1.73
CA ASN A 57 -15.82 -13.90 -1.07
C ASN A 57 -14.75 -13.80 0.02
N LEU A 58 -13.72 -12.98 -0.18
CA LEU A 58 -12.50 -13.00 0.64
C LEU A 58 -12.34 -11.78 1.56
N LYS A 59 -13.01 -10.67 1.26
CA LYS A 59 -12.93 -9.41 2.02
C LYS A 59 -13.31 -9.59 3.48
N GLN A 60 -14.34 -10.40 3.76
CA GLN A 60 -14.75 -10.74 5.12
C GLN A 60 -13.67 -11.45 5.95
N TYR A 61 -12.65 -12.02 5.29
CA TYR A 61 -11.50 -12.69 5.92
C TYR A 61 -10.23 -11.83 5.89
N GLY A 62 -10.33 -10.54 5.54
CA GLY A 62 -9.20 -9.59 5.58
C GLY A 62 -8.44 -9.40 4.26
N TRP A 63 -8.81 -10.10 3.19
CA TRP A 63 -8.22 -9.89 1.86
C TRP A 63 -8.71 -8.56 1.27
N GLN A 64 -7.79 -7.63 1.00
CA GLN A 64 -8.16 -6.25 0.67
C GLN A 64 -7.26 -5.57 -0.35
N TYR A 65 -6.11 -6.15 -0.68
CA TYR A 65 -5.21 -5.60 -1.70
C TYR A 65 -5.39 -6.32 -3.04
N ILE A 66 -5.43 -5.55 -4.13
CA ILE A 66 -5.44 -6.02 -5.51
C ILE A 66 -4.19 -5.44 -6.17
N VAL A 67 -3.21 -6.29 -6.45
CA VAL A 67 -1.89 -5.88 -6.94
C VAL A 67 -1.77 -6.22 -8.43
N VAL A 68 -1.62 -5.19 -9.24
CA VAL A 68 -1.29 -5.31 -10.67
C VAL A 68 0.23 -5.42 -10.80
N ASP A 69 0.69 -6.60 -11.18
CA ASP A 69 2.11 -6.98 -11.27
C ASP A 69 2.61 -6.98 -12.73
N PHE A 70 3.92 -7.17 -12.91
CA PHE A 70 4.78 -6.22 -13.62
C PHE A 70 4.50 -6.02 -15.13
N LEU A 71 4.94 -4.86 -15.63
CA LEU A 71 4.80 -4.35 -17.01
C LEU A 71 3.44 -3.79 -17.42
N TRP A 72 2.55 -3.46 -16.48
CA TRP A 72 1.28 -2.77 -16.78
C TRP A 72 1.41 -1.47 -17.59
N SER A 73 2.58 -0.82 -17.58
CA SER A 73 2.85 0.41 -18.33
C SER A 73 3.45 0.19 -19.73
N TYR A 74 3.60 -1.07 -20.18
CA TYR A 74 4.15 -1.40 -21.49
C TYR A 74 3.08 -1.99 -22.40
N ASP A 75 2.79 -1.31 -23.51
CA ASP A 75 1.81 -1.79 -24.50
C ASP A 75 2.18 -3.13 -25.15
N ASN A 76 3.48 -3.46 -25.22
CA ASN A 76 3.99 -4.72 -25.76
C ASN A 76 5.26 -5.16 -24.99
N PRO A 77 5.11 -5.93 -23.89
CA PRO A 77 6.22 -6.27 -23.02
C PRO A 77 7.21 -7.23 -23.72
N PRO A 78 8.50 -6.84 -23.90
CA PRO A 78 9.47 -7.70 -24.58
C PRO A 78 9.75 -8.96 -23.76
N GLY A 79 9.63 -10.13 -24.41
CA GLY A 79 9.98 -11.42 -23.80
C GLY A 79 8.89 -12.05 -22.93
N SER A 80 7.64 -11.57 -22.96
CA SER A 80 6.53 -12.31 -22.35
C SER A 80 6.27 -13.60 -23.14
N LEU A 81 6.67 -14.73 -22.57
CA LEU A 81 6.29 -16.07 -23.03
C LEU A 81 5.10 -16.62 -22.22
N ILE A 82 4.52 -15.79 -21.35
CA ILE A 82 3.36 -16.11 -20.53
C ILE A 82 2.30 -15.06 -20.86
N GLY A 83 1.54 -15.37 -21.91
CA GLY A 83 0.26 -14.78 -22.28
C GLY A 83 -0.62 -15.94 -22.74
#